data_AF-A0A945PFP3-F1
#
_entry.id   AF-A0A945PFP3-F1
#
_cell.length_a   1.000
_cell.length_b   1.000
_cell.length_c   1.000
_cell.angle_alpha   90.00
_cell.angle_beta   90.00
_cell.angle_gamma   90.00
#
_symmetry.space_group_name_H-M   'P 1'
#
loop_
_entity.id
_entity.type
_entity.pdbx_description
1 polymer ?
#
loop_
_entity_poly.entity_id
_entity_poly.type
_entity_poly.pdbx_seq_one_letter_code
_entity_poly.pdbx_strand_id
1 'polypeptide(L)'
;IHMVTAFLLAGLPARPFWNTSLMGPRFLASAFAAGPAFMILTFSYIRSHTRYEIPEHALSKLAMIATVAAQINLIMLGSEIFKEFYYPTHHSRSAFYLFFGLHGHNGLVPWIWTSISMNLVATAILSLHPLRRNANYLRFSCILLVVAIWMEKGIGLIVPGFIPSPLGEIVEYFPSWIELVVTVGIWAMGLFVFTVLVRVALAIELGDERSPTAPEGVVGH
;
A
#
# COMPACT_ATOMS: atom_id res chain seq x y z
N ILE A 1 -7.20 -4.09 -12.46
CA ILE A 1 -5.95 -3.34 -12.74
C ILE A 1 -4.78 -3.88 -11.91
N HIS A 2 -4.83 -3.91 -10.56
CA HIS A 2 -3.70 -4.41 -9.73
C HIS A 2 -3.27 -5.86 -10.01
N MET A 3 -4.20 -6.74 -10.40
CA MET A 3 -3.83 -8.09 -10.86
C MET A 3 -3.07 -8.10 -12.18
N VAL A 4 -3.36 -7.17 -13.10
CA VAL A 4 -2.66 -7.07 -14.39
C VAL A 4 -1.22 -6.66 -14.16
N THR A 5 -0.97 -5.65 -13.32
CA THR A 5 0.39 -5.23 -12.96
C THR A 5 1.18 -6.36 -12.29
N ALA A 6 0.51 -7.15 -11.45
CA ALA A 6 1.10 -8.33 -10.81
C ALA A 6 1.48 -9.41 -11.83
N PHE A 7 0.61 -9.68 -12.80
CA PHE A 7 0.88 -10.67 -13.85
C PHE A 7 1.96 -10.23 -14.84
N LEU A 8 2.11 -8.93 -15.09
CA LEU A 8 3.23 -8.42 -15.87
C LEU A 8 4.58 -8.75 -15.20
N LEU A 9 4.67 -8.67 -13.87
CA LEU A 9 5.88 -9.08 -13.13
C LEU A 9 6.05 -10.59 -13.12
N ALA A 10 5.00 -11.35 -12.80
CA ALA A 10 5.05 -12.81 -12.72
C ALA A 10 5.32 -13.50 -14.06
N GLY A 11 4.97 -12.84 -15.16
CA GLY A 11 5.17 -13.31 -16.53
C GLY A 11 6.60 -13.17 -17.05
N LEU A 12 7.53 -12.60 -16.27
CA LEU A 12 8.94 -12.45 -16.67
C LEU A 12 9.73 -13.72 -16.35
N PRO A 13 10.04 -14.58 -17.34
CA PRO A 13 10.67 -15.89 -17.09
C PRO A 13 12.09 -15.76 -16.52
N ALA A 14 12.78 -14.65 -16.81
CA ALA A 14 14.12 -14.37 -16.32
C ALA A 14 14.16 -13.91 -14.84
N ARG A 15 13.01 -13.81 -14.16
CA ARG A 15 12.86 -13.23 -12.81
C ARG A 15 12.06 -14.16 -11.89
N PRO A 16 12.67 -15.27 -11.42
CA PRO A 16 11.97 -16.30 -10.65
C PRO A 16 11.33 -15.80 -9.35
N PHE A 17 11.88 -14.75 -8.74
CA PHE A 17 11.34 -14.14 -7.52
C PHE A 17 9.88 -13.67 -7.70
N TRP A 18 9.51 -13.19 -8.89
CA TRP A 18 8.14 -12.77 -9.16
C TRP A 18 7.23 -13.90 -9.63
N ASN A 19 7.80 -15.06 -9.96
CA ASN A 19 7.07 -16.20 -10.47
C ASN A 19 6.44 -16.99 -9.31
N THR A 20 5.35 -16.44 -8.76
CA THR A 20 4.55 -17.07 -7.70
C THR A 20 3.07 -16.94 -8.02
N SER A 21 2.31 -18.00 -7.76
CA SER A 21 0.86 -18.03 -7.95
C SER A 21 0.14 -17.03 -7.03
N LEU A 22 0.76 -16.66 -5.91
CA LEU A 22 0.22 -15.69 -4.97
C LEU A 22 0.42 -14.23 -5.40
N MET A 23 1.17 -13.97 -6.48
CA MET A 23 1.52 -12.60 -6.90
C MET A 23 0.27 -11.75 -7.14
N GLY A 24 -0.65 -12.23 -7.97
CA GLY A 24 -1.91 -11.55 -8.27
C GLY A 24 -2.78 -11.29 -7.03
N PRO A 25 -3.17 -12.34 -6.28
CA PRO A 25 -3.97 -12.20 -5.06
C PRO A 25 -3.33 -11.27 -4.01
N ARG A 26 -2.01 -11.32 -3.82
CA ARG A 26 -1.32 -10.47 -2.85
C ARG A 26 -1.32 -8.99 -3.27
N PHE A 27 -1.15 -8.69 -4.55
CA PHE A 27 -1.31 -7.34 -5.08
C PHE A 27 -2.72 -6.80 -4.86
N LEU A 28 -3.73 -7.65 -5.02
CA LEU A 28 -5.12 -7.29 -4.75
C LEU A 28 -5.33 -6.99 -3.27
N ALA A 29 -4.89 -7.88 -2.38
CA ALA A 29 -5.05 -7.73 -0.92
C ALA A 29 -4.37 -6.45 -0.40
N SER A 30 -3.12 -6.22 -0.78
CA SER A 30 -2.39 -4.99 -0.42
C SER A 30 -3.03 -3.71 -0.99
N ALA A 31 -3.57 -3.73 -2.21
CA ALA A 31 -4.31 -2.59 -2.76
C ALA A 31 -5.60 -2.29 -1.98
N PHE A 32 -6.35 -3.32 -1.59
CA PHE A 32 -7.54 -3.17 -0.74
C PHE A 32 -7.23 -2.83 0.72
N ALA A 33 -6.00 -3.04 1.18
CA ALA A 33 -5.54 -2.58 2.49
C ALA A 33 -5.12 -1.10 2.44
N ALA A 34 -4.26 -0.73 1.48
CA ALA A 34 -3.74 0.64 1.35
C ALA A 34 -4.78 1.64 0.86
N GLY A 35 -5.64 1.26 -0.09
CA GLY A 35 -6.63 2.17 -0.70
C GLY A 35 -7.61 2.76 0.32
N PRO A 36 -8.39 1.94 1.05
CA PRO A 36 -9.29 2.44 2.09
C PRO A 36 -8.56 3.14 3.24
N ALA A 37 -7.33 2.70 3.59
CA ALA A 37 -6.51 3.41 4.57
C ALA A 37 -6.16 4.83 4.13
N PHE A 38 -5.74 5.00 2.87
CA PHE A 38 -5.50 6.32 2.28
C PHE A 38 -6.77 7.16 2.23
N MET A 39 -7.92 6.57 1.86
CA MET A 39 -9.22 7.26 1.87
C MET A 39 -9.63 7.73 3.26
N ILE A 40 -9.42 6.93 4.30
CA ILE A 40 -9.69 7.33 5.70
C ILE A 40 -8.85 8.55 6.09
N LEU A 41 -7.57 8.59 5.71
CA LEU A 41 -6.68 9.72 5.98
C LEU A 41 -7.17 10.99 5.27
N THR A 42 -7.48 10.87 3.98
CA THR A 42 -8.03 11.96 3.17
C THR A 42 -9.34 12.48 3.74
N PHE A 43 -10.29 11.61 4.05
CA PHE A 43 -11.58 11.98 4.63
C PHE A 43 -11.43 12.61 6.01
N SER A 44 -10.50 12.11 6.83
CA SER A 44 -10.16 12.75 8.10
C SER A 44 -9.59 14.15 7.91
N TYR A 45 -8.82 14.39 6.84
CA TYR A 45 -8.27 15.69 6.49
C TYR A 45 -9.34 16.65 5.97
N ILE A 46 -10.22 16.18 5.08
CA ILE A 46 -11.34 16.98 4.54
C ILE A 46 -12.26 17.40 5.68
N ARG A 47 -12.69 16.46 6.54
CA ARG A 47 -13.58 16.73 7.68
C ARG A 47 -13.01 17.77 8.65
N SER A 48 -11.70 17.89 8.78
CA SER A 48 -11.08 18.88 9.68
C SER A 48 -10.85 20.25 9.05
N HIS A 49 -10.89 20.37 7.72
CA HIS A 49 -10.59 21.63 7.00
C HIS A 49 -11.78 22.18 6.20
N THR A 50 -12.83 21.41 6.00
CA THR A 50 -14.00 21.81 5.21
C THR A 50 -15.30 21.60 5.99
N ARG A 51 -16.40 22.15 5.47
CA ARG A 51 -17.75 22.01 6.05
C ARG A 51 -18.41 20.67 5.69
N TYR A 52 -17.76 19.85 4.88
CA TYR A 52 -18.33 18.61 4.37
C TYR A 52 -18.38 17.57 5.48
N GLU A 53 -19.60 17.20 5.91
CA GLU A 53 -19.81 16.22 6.95
C GLU A 53 -19.68 14.80 6.38
N ILE A 54 -18.66 14.09 6.84
CA ILE A 54 -18.43 12.70 6.44
C ILE A 54 -19.05 11.77 7.49
N PRO A 55 -20.01 10.90 7.12
CA PRO A 55 -20.66 9.99 8.06
C PRO A 55 -19.67 9.03 8.74
N GLU A 56 -19.75 8.92 10.06
CA GLU A 56 -18.88 8.03 10.85
C GLU A 56 -18.96 6.56 10.40
N HIS A 57 -20.15 6.13 9.96
CA HIS A 57 -20.38 4.79 9.46
C HIS A 57 -19.61 4.49 8.16
N ALA A 58 -19.36 5.51 7.31
CA ALA A 58 -18.54 5.36 6.11
C ALA A 58 -17.08 5.08 6.48
N LEU A 59 -16.51 5.85 7.42
CA LEU A 59 -15.16 5.62 7.94
C LEU A 59 -15.03 4.25 8.62
N SER A 60 -16.02 3.85 9.40
CA SER A 60 -16.05 2.54 10.07
C SER A 60 -16.06 1.37 9.07
N LYS A 61 -16.84 1.49 7.98
CA LYS A 61 -16.86 0.52 6.88
C LYS A 61 -15.53 0.44 6.15
N LEU A 62 -14.93 1.57 5.79
CA LEU A 62 -13.61 1.60 5.17
C LEU A 62 -12.55 0.97 6.08
N ALA A 63 -12.61 1.25 7.39
CA ALA A 63 -11.69 0.68 8.36
C ALA A 63 -11.86 -0.84 8.45
N MET A 64 -13.10 -1.35 8.40
CA MET A 64 -13.36 -2.80 8.38
C MET A 64 -12.79 -3.45 7.12
N ILE A 65 -13.00 -2.85 5.94
CA ILE A 65 -12.44 -3.35 4.67
C ILE A 65 -10.91 -3.38 4.74
N ALA A 66 -10.27 -2.29 5.18
CA ALA A 66 -8.82 -2.23 5.35
C ALA A 66 -8.31 -3.30 6.31
N THR A 67 -9.01 -3.52 7.43
CA THR A 67 -8.63 -4.52 8.44
C THR A 67 -8.63 -5.92 7.86
N VAL A 68 -9.71 -6.32 7.19
CA VAL A 68 -9.83 -7.65 6.58
C VAL A 68 -8.79 -7.83 5.47
N ALA A 69 -8.61 -6.81 4.62
CA ALA A 69 -7.61 -6.87 3.54
C ALA A 69 -6.18 -6.96 4.09
N ALA A 70 -5.85 -6.24 5.17
CA ALA A 70 -4.55 -6.29 5.81
C ALA A 70 -4.26 -7.67 6.44
N GLN A 71 -5.25 -8.28 7.09
CA GLN A 71 -5.15 -9.65 7.62
C GLN A 71 -4.90 -10.67 6.50
N ILE A 72 -5.67 -10.58 5.40
CA ILE A 72 -5.48 -11.45 4.22
C ILE A 72 -4.07 -11.25 3.65
N ASN A 73 -3.60 -10.00 3.55
CA ASN A 73 -2.26 -9.70 3.05
C ASN A 73 -1.16 -10.32 3.94
N LEU A 74 -1.30 -10.27 5.26
CA LEU A 74 -0.36 -10.90 6.19
C LEU A 74 -0.37 -12.43 6.09
N ILE A 75 -1.54 -13.06 5.95
CA ILE A 75 -1.62 -14.51 5.73
C ILE A 75 -0.93 -14.90 4.42
N MET A 76 -1.19 -14.15 3.34
CA MET A 76 -0.52 -14.36 2.06
C MET A 76 1.01 -14.18 2.17
N LEU A 77 1.47 -13.21 2.98
CA LEU A 77 2.89 -13.05 3.27
C LEU A 77 3.48 -14.22 4.03
N GLY A 78 2.78 -14.71 5.05
CA GLY A 78 3.20 -15.91 5.76
C GLY A 78 3.32 -17.11 4.83
N SER A 79 2.34 -17.32 3.94
CA SER A 79 2.36 -18.42 2.96
C SER A 79 3.51 -18.29 1.96
N GLU A 80 3.84 -17.07 1.51
CA GLU A 80 4.96 -16.82 0.61
C GLU A 80 6.30 -17.09 1.28
N ILE A 81 6.50 -16.58 2.51
CA ILE A 81 7.69 -16.86 3.32
C ILE A 81 7.82 -18.38 3.54
N PHE A 82 6.75 -19.04 3.97
CA PHE A 82 6.76 -20.49 4.17
C PHE A 82 7.16 -21.24 2.90
N LYS A 83 6.50 -20.96 1.76
CA LYS A 83 6.81 -21.61 0.48
C LYS A 83 8.26 -21.41 0.07
N GLU A 84 8.81 -20.20 0.27
CA GLU A 84 10.14 -19.86 -0.21
C GLU A 84 11.26 -20.45 0.65
N PHE A 85 11.01 -20.63 1.96
CA PHE A 85 12.00 -21.17 2.90
C PHE A 85 11.80 -22.66 3.26
N TYR A 86 10.65 -23.26 2.92
CA TYR A 86 10.38 -24.67 3.21
C TYR A 86 11.29 -25.63 2.42
N TYR A 87 11.54 -25.34 1.14
CA TYR A 87 12.50 -26.09 0.33
C TYR A 87 13.33 -25.13 -0.53
N PRO A 88 14.45 -24.61 0.00
CA PRO A 88 15.28 -23.63 -0.69
C PRO A 88 15.78 -24.16 -2.03
N THR A 89 15.45 -23.46 -3.12
CA THR A 89 15.99 -23.75 -4.45
C THR A 89 16.98 -22.66 -4.87
N HIS A 90 17.65 -22.84 -6.01
CA HIS A 90 18.49 -21.77 -6.58
C HIS A 90 17.69 -20.48 -6.86
N HIS A 91 16.38 -20.59 -7.06
CA HIS A 91 15.48 -19.46 -7.31
C HIS A 91 15.13 -18.70 -6.01
N SER A 92 15.36 -19.31 -4.86
CA SER A 92 15.13 -18.71 -3.54
C SER A 92 16.23 -17.73 -3.13
N ARG A 93 17.34 -17.65 -3.87
CA ARG A 93 18.47 -16.75 -3.56
C ARG A 93 18.07 -15.28 -3.45
N SER A 94 17.11 -14.82 -4.28
CA SER A 94 16.56 -13.46 -4.19
C SER A 94 15.81 -13.23 -2.89
N ALA A 95 15.06 -14.23 -2.41
CA ALA A 95 14.36 -14.16 -1.12
C ALA A 95 15.33 -14.23 0.06
N PHE A 96 16.38 -15.06 0.00
CA PHE A 96 17.44 -15.07 1.02
C PHE A 96 18.11 -13.70 1.11
N TYR A 97 18.45 -13.07 -0.02
CA TYR A 97 19.02 -11.73 -0.04
C TYR A 97 18.08 -10.69 0.61
N LEU A 98 16.77 -10.75 0.31
CA LEU A 98 15.79 -9.83 0.89
C LEU A 98 15.67 -9.97 2.42
N PHE A 99 15.52 -11.20 2.92
CA PHE A 99 15.17 -11.43 4.33
C PHE A 99 16.38 -11.57 5.27
N PHE A 100 17.48 -12.13 4.78
CA PHE A 100 18.67 -12.48 5.57
C PHE A 100 19.97 -11.90 5.03
N GLY A 101 19.96 -11.36 3.81
CA GLY A 101 21.16 -10.94 3.11
C GLY A 101 21.88 -12.11 2.43
N LEU A 102 22.83 -11.78 1.56
CA LEU A 102 23.62 -12.77 0.82
C LEU A 102 25.07 -12.30 0.69
N HIS A 103 26.05 -13.15 1.07
CA HIS A 103 27.49 -12.87 0.93
C HIS A 103 27.96 -11.53 1.54
N GLY A 104 27.36 -11.11 2.66
CA GLY A 104 27.70 -9.85 3.34
C GLY A 104 26.92 -8.62 2.85
N HIS A 105 26.10 -8.78 1.81
CA HIS A 105 25.20 -7.74 1.31
C HIS A 105 23.85 -7.80 1.99
N ASN A 106 23.52 -6.75 2.74
CA ASN A 106 22.36 -6.69 3.63
C ASN A 106 21.49 -5.45 3.40
N GLY A 107 21.72 -4.67 2.33
CA GLY A 107 21.06 -3.38 2.12
C GLY A 107 19.53 -3.40 2.19
N LEU A 108 18.87 -4.50 1.80
CA LEU A 108 17.40 -4.62 1.78
C LEU A 108 16.79 -5.22 3.06
N VAL A 109 17.60 -5.85 3.91
CA VAL A 109 17.13 -6.55 5.11
C VAL A 109 16.42 -5.58 6.08
N PRO A 110 16.97 -4.40 6.42
CA PRO A 110 16.27 -3.46 7.31
C PRO A 110 14.92 -2.99 6.75
N TRP A 111 14.82 -2.83 5.43
CA TRP A 111 13.61 -2.34 4.77
C TRP A 111 12.46 -3.33 4.89
N ILE A 112 12.69 -4.60 4.58
CA ILE A 112 11.62 -5.61 4.63
C ILE A 112 11.16 -5.88 6.06
N TRP A 113 12.09 -5.97 7.02
CA TRP A 113 11.73 -6.20 8.41
C TRP A 113 10.96 -5.02 9.00
N THR A 114 11.41 -3.78 8.72
CA THR A 114 10.66 -2.58 9.11
C THR A 114 9.25 -2.58 8.52
N SER A 115 9.12 -2.89 7.22
CA SER A 115 7.84 -3.00 6.54
C SER A 115 6.92 -4.06 7.19
N ILE A 116 7.44 -5.25 7.48
CA ILE A 116 6.69 -6.33 8.12
C ILE A 116 6.24 -5.94 9.51
N SER A 117 7.14 -5.37 10.33
CA SER A 117 6.82 -4.91 11.67
C SER A 117 5.74 -3.83 11.65
N MET A 118 5.84 -2.85 10.76
CA MET A 118 4.83 -1.80 10.59
C MET A 118 3.48 -2.40 10.17
N ASN A 119 3.46 -3.34 9.21
CA ASN A 119 2.24 -4.00 8.75
C ASN A 119 1.58 -4.83 9.87
N LEU A 120 2.38 -5.56 10.64
CA LEU A 120 1.91 -6.36 11.77
C LEU A 120 1.30 -5.48 12.87
N VAL A 121 1.99 -4.41 13.26
CA VAL A 121 1.50 -3.46 14.27
C VAL A 121 0.23 -2.75 13.78
N ALA A 122 0.21 -2.28 12.53
CA ALA A 122 -0.97 -1.63 11.97
C ALA A 122 -2.18 -2.57 11.96
N THR A 123 -1.97 -3.81 11.51
CA THR A 123 -3.03 -4.82 11.46
C THR A 123 -3.51 -5.22 12.85
N ALA A 124 -2.61 -5.33 13.83
CA ALA A 124 -2.97 -5.60 15.22
C ALA A 124 -3.85 -4.49 15.80
N ILE A 125 -3.47 -3.21 15.61
CA ILE A 125 -4.26 -2.07 16.07
C ILE A 125 -5.65 -2.05 15.40
N LEU A 126 -5.71 -2.29 14.09
CA LEU A 126 -6.97 -2.33 13.33
C LEU A 126 -7.88 -3.51 13.74
N SER A 127 -7.29 -4.66 14.08
CA SER A 127 -8.04 -5.85 14.49
C SER A 127 -8.69 -5.68 15.86
N LEU A 128 -8.11 -4.84 16.74
CA LEU A 128 -8.66 -4.55 18.05
C LEU A 128 -9.78 -3.50 17.95
N HIS A 129 -11.03 -3.94 18.12
CA HIS A 129 -12.23 -3.08 18.07
C HIS A 129 -12.12 -1.76 18.87
N PRO A 130 -11.67 -1.75 20.15
CA PRO A 130 -11.59 -0.49 20.91
C PRO A 130 -10.56 0.49 20.33
N LEU A 131 -9.46 -0.01 19.75
CA LEU A 131 -8.44 0.85 19.14
C LEU A 131 -8.89 1.37 17.77
N ARG A 132 -9.49 0.51 16.93
CA ARG A 132 -10.01 0.91 15.61
C ARG A 132 -11.11 1.97 15.70
N ARG A 133 -11.91 1.98 16.77
CA ARG A 133 -12.96 3.00 16.96
C ARG A 133 -12.41 4.38 17.33
N ASN A 134 -11.20 4.45 17.90
CA ASN A 134 -10.59 5.71 18.28
C ASN A 134 -9.90 6.35 17.07
N ALA A 135 -10.34 7.55 16.70
CA ALA A 135 -9.87 8.25 15.49
C ALA A 135 -8.35 8.48 15.46
N ASN A 136 -7.69 8.67 16.61
CA ASN A 136 -6.23 8.85 16.67
C ASN A 136 -5.50 7.55 16.31
N TYR A 137 -5.87 6.44 16.93
CA TYR A 137 -5.29 5.12 16.64
C TYR A 137 -5.63 4.65 15.24
N LEU A 138 -6.84 4.95 14.75
CA LEU A 138 -7.23 4.68 13.36
C LEU A 138 -6.31 5.40 12.38
N ARG A 139 -6.17 6.73 12.49
CA ARG A 139 -5.27 7.51 11.60
C ARG A 139 -3.83 7.02 11.68
N PHE A 140 -3.31 6.79 12.89
CA PHE A 140 -1.97 6.27 13.08
C PHE A 140 -1.76 4.92 12.38
N SER A 141 -2.69 3.97 12.57
CA SER A 141 -2.63 2.66 11.93
C SER A 141 -2.74 2.76 10.40
N CYS A 142 -3.56 3.67 9.86
CA CYS A 142 -3.68 3.89 8.43
C CYS A 142 -2.38 4.44 7.83
N ILE A 143 -1.71 5.40 8.48
CA ILE A 143 -0.40 5.90 8.06
C ILE A 143 0.62 4.76 8.05
N LEU A 144 0.68 4.01 9.15
CA LEU A 144 1.61 2.90 9.31
C LEU A 144 1.39 1.84 8.23
N LEU A 145 0.14 1.50 7.93
CA LEU A 145 -0.23 0.52 6.91
C LEU A 145 0.13 0.99 5.49
N VAL A 146 -0.13 2.25 5.16
CA VAL A 146 0.22 2.82 3.84
C VAL A 146 1.73 2.84 3.64
N VAL A 147 2.49 3.29 4.64
CA VAL A 147 3.96 3.30 4.58
C VAL A 147 4.52 1.88 4.48
N ALA A 148 4.00 0.95 5.28
CA ALA A 148 4.41 -0.45 5.21
C ALA A 148 4.18 -1.05 3.82
N ILE A 149 2.98 -0.89 3.25
CA ILE A 149 2.67 -1.44 1.93
C ILE A 149 3.51 -0.75 0.83
N TRP A 150 3.77 0.55 0.96
CA TRP A 150 4.66 1.26 0.04
C TRP A 150 6.10 0.70 0.08
N MET A 151 6.65 0.46 1.27
CA MET A 151 7.96 -0.16 1.44
C MET A 151 7.99 -1.59 0.88
N GLU A 152 6.98 -2.40 1.22
CA GLU A 152 6.85 -3.79 0.76
C GLU A 152 6.79 -3.87 -0.76
N LYS A 153 5.93 -3.07 -1.41
CA LYS A 153 5.70 -3.13 -2.86
C LYS A 153 6.72 -2.36 -3.68
N GLY A 154 7.31 -1.31 -3.13
CA GLY A 154 8.39 -0.58 -3.77
C GLY A 154 9.69 -1.37 -3.64
N ILE A 155 10.43 -1.08 -2.57
CA ILE A 155 11.78 -1.61 -2.36
C ILE A 155 11.75 -3.13 -2.13
N GLY A 156 10.82 -3.63 -1.30
CA GLY A 156 10.78 -5.04 -0.89
C GLY A 156 10.40 -6.03 -1.99
N LEU A 157 9.68 -5.60 -3.02
CA LEU A 157 9.21 -6.48 -4.09
C LEU A 157 9.97 -6.27 -5.40
N ILE A 158 10.21 -5.01 -5.79
CA ILE A 158 10.78 -4.73 -7.12
C ILE A 158 12.28 -5.00 -7.11
N VAL A 159 13.01 -4.51 -6.11
CA VAL A 159 14.47 -4.56 -6.11
C VAL A 159 15.03 -5.99 -6.02
N PRO A 160 14.53 -6.89 -5.13
CA PRO A 160 15.01 -8.27 -5.06
C PRO A 160 14.71 -9.08 -6.32
N GLY A 161 13.70 -8.70 -7.11
CA GLY A 161 13.44 -9.35 -8.40
C GLY A 161 14.64 -9.24 -9.35
N PHE A 162 15.44 -8.19 -9.22
CA PHE A 162 16.62 -7.96 -10.03
C PHE A 162 17.92 -8.55 -9.46
N ILE A 163 17.91 -8.97 -8.18
CA ILE A 163 19.10 -9.39 -7.43
C ILE A 163 18.93 -10.82 -6.87
N PRO A 164 19.83 -11.77 -7.15
CA PRO A 164 21.00 -11.64 -8.03
C PRO A 164 20.61 -11.54 -9.51
N SER A 165 21.53 -11.03 -10.33
CA SER A 165 21.36 -10.97 -11.78
C SER A 165 21.27 -12.39 -12.39
N PRO A 166 20.80 -12.55 -13.64
CA PRO A 166 20.81 -13.85 -14.31
C PRO A 166 22.21 -14.48 -14.41
N LEU A 167 23.28 -13.67 -14.32
CA LEU A 167 24.68 -14.09 -14.29
C LEU A 167 25.18 -14.43 -12.86
N GLY A 168 24.35 -14.22 -11.83
CA GLY A 168 24.68 -14.49 -10.43
C GLY A 168 25.30 -13.33 -9.67
N GLU A 169 25.44 -12.16 -10.30
CA GLU A 169 26.04 -10.98 -9.68
C GLU A 169 25.09 -10.34 -8.66
N ILE A 170 25.63 -9.91 -7.52
CA ILE A 170 24.90 -9.22 -6.46
C ILE A 170 25.31 -7.75 -6.53
N VAL A 171 24.39 -6.89 -6.95
CA VAL A 171 24.60 -5.44 -6.98
C VAL A 171 23.64 -4.82 -5.98
N GLU A 172 24.18 -4.27 -4.90
CA GLU A 172 23.34 -3.60 -3.91
C GLU A 172 22.72 -2.32 -4.48
N TYR A 173 21.42 -2.18 -4.25
CA TYR A 173 20.66 -1.03 -4.68
C TYR A 173 20.52 -0.02 -3.55
N PHE A 174 20.91 1.22 -3.83
CA PHE A 174 20.57 2.37 -3.01
C PHE A 174 19.93 3.43 -3.90
N PRO A 175 18.76 3.98 -3.52
CA PRO A 175 18.11 5.02 -4.31
C PRO A 175 19.04 6.21 -4.51
N SER A 176 19.26 6.58 -5.76
CA SER A 176 19.96 7.81 -6.12
C SER A 176 19.11 9.03 -5.77
N TRP A 177 19.77 10.19 -5.62
CA TRP A 177 19.08 11.47 -5.44
C TRP A 177 18.06 11.74 -6.56
N ILE A 178 18.36 11.33 -7.79
CA ILE A 178 17.48 11.53 -8.94
C ILE A 178 16.21 10.68 -8.80
N GLU A 179 16.34 9.41 -8.43
CA GLU A 179 15.19 8.53 -8.19
C GLU A 179 14.31 9.05 -7.05
N LEU A 180 14.92 9.59 -5.98
CA LEU A 180 14.19 10.21 -4.87
C LEU A 180 13.39 11.43 -5.33
N VAL A 181 14.02 12.35 -6.08
CA VAL A 181 13.34 13.55 -6.60
C VAL A 181 12.20 13.17 -7.55
N VAL A 182 12.43 12.21 -8.45
CA VAL A 182 11.39 11.72 -9.36
C VAL A 182 10.23 11.09 -8.57
N THR A 183 10.52 10.29 -7.55
CA THR A 183 9.50 9.66 -6.69
C THR A 183 8.66 10.72 -5.96
N VAL A 184 9.31 11.72 -5.38
CA VAL A 184 8.63 12.85 -4.73
C VAL A 184 7.79 13.64 -5.75
N GLY A 185 8.32 13.86 -6.97
CA GLY A 185 7.60 14.54 -8.04
C GLY A 185 6.33 13.81 -8.47
N ILE A 186 6.36 12.47 -8.57
CA ILE A 186 5.17 11.66 -8.90
C ILE A 186 4.12 11.78 -7.79
N TRP A 187 4.53 11.71 -6.52
CA TRP A 187 3.62 11.91 -5.39
C TRP A 187 3.02 13.32 -5.38
N ALA A 188 3.84 14.34 -5.58
CA ALA A 188 3.40 15.73 -5.63
C ALA A 188 2.39 15.97 -6.76
N MET A 189 2.65 15.43 -7.95
CA MET A 189 1.72 15.52 -9.08
C MET A 189 0.41 14.80 -8.79
N GLY A 190 0.46 13.59 -8.24
CA GLY A 190 -0.73 12.82 -7.87
C GLY A 190 -1.58 13.54 -6.83
N LEU A 191 -0.96 14.07 -5.78
CA LEU A 191 -1.63 14.86 -4.75
C LEU A 191 -2.19 16.17 -5.31
N PHE A 192 -1.46 16.85 -6.20
CA PHE A 192 -1.94 18.07 -6.86
C PHE A 192 -3.23 17.81 -7.66
N VAL A 193 -3.21 16.81 -8.56
CA VAL A 193 -4.39 16.43 -9.34
C VAL A 193 -5.54 16.05 -8.43
N PHE A 194 -5.26 15.24 -7.40
CA PHE A 194 -6.25 14.84 -6.42
C PHE A 194 -6.87 16.04 -5.69
N THR A 195 -6.07 17.01 -5.24
CA THR A 195 -6.55 18.23 -4.58
C THR A 195 -7.46 19.06 -5.48
N VAL A 196 -7.10 19.21 -6.77
CA VAL A 196 -7.95 19.93 -7.74
C VAL A 196 -9.30 19.23 -7.88
N LEU A 197 -9.31 17.90 -8.05
CA LEU A 197 -10.54 17.12 -8.21
C LEU A 197 -11.42 17.16 -6.96
N VAL A 198 -10.83 17.02 -5.76
CA VAL A 198 -11.56 17.12 -4.49
C VAL A 198 -12.17 18.49 -4.32
N ARG A 199 -11.46 19.56 -4.67
CA ARG A 199 -12.01 20.93 -4.55
C ARG A 199 -13.26 21.11 -5.40
N VAL A 200 -13.26 20.59 -6.63
CA VAL A 200 -14.43 20.62 -7.51
C VAL A 200 -15.56 19.76 -6.96
N ALA A 201 -15.25 18.52 -6.54
CA ALA A 201 -16.24 17.61 -5.97
C ALA A 201 -16.93 18.21 -4.73
N LEU A 202 -16.15 18.82 -3.82
CA LEU A 202 -16.70 19.44 -2.61
C LEU A 202 -17.62 20.63 -2.91
N ALA A 203 -17.30 21.46 -3.91
CA ALA A 203 -18.16 22.58 -4.31
C ALA A 203 -19.52 22.10 -4.85
N ILE A 204 -19.53 20.98 -5.57
CA ILE A 204 -20.75 20.34 -6.08
C ILE A 204 -21.55 19.73 -4.93
N GLU A 205 -20.90 18.95 -4.05
CA GLU A 205 -21.56 18.26 -2.94
C GLU A 205 -22.11 19.22 -1.87
N LEU A 206 -21.46 20.37 -1.64
CA LEU A 206 -21.96 21.42 -0.75
C LEU A 206 -23.08 22.26 -1.38
N GLY A 207 -23.33 22.11 -2.69
CA GLY A 207 -24.35 22.85 -3.43
C GLY A 207 -23.96 24.30 -3.76
N ASP A 208 -22.67 24.65 -3.66
CA ASP A 208 -22.13 25.96 -4.06
C ASP A 208 -22.20 26.15 -5.59
N GLU A 209 -22.05 25.06 -6.34
CA GLU A 209 -22.12 25.02 -7.80
C GLU A 209 -23.35 24.19 -8.24
N ARG A 210 -24.47 24.85 -8.54
CA ARG A 210 -25.71 24.19 -9.02
C ARG A 210 -25.77 24.16 -10.54
N SER A 211 -26.32 23.07 -11.09
CA SER A 211 -26.79 23.08 -12.48
C SER A 211 -27.87 24.17 -12.63
N PRO A 212 -27.81 25.03 -13.67
CA PRO A 212 -28.84 26.03 -13.95
C PRO A 212 -30.26 25.46 -14.10
N THR A 213 -30.39 24.14 -14.27
CA THR A 213 -31.63 23.40 -14.47
C THR A 213 -32.10 22.60 -13.26
N ALA A 214 -31.39 22.66 -12.13
CA ALA A 214 -31.77 21.90 -10.93
C ALA A 214 -32.94 22.60 -10.19
N PRO A 215 -34.06 21.90 -9.90
CA PRO A 215 -35.19 22.49 -9.19
C PRO A 215 -34.80 22.96 -7.78
N GLU A 216 -35.25 24.16 -7.40
CA GLU A 216 -35.02 24.73 -6.08
C GLU A 216 -35.74 23.89 -5.02
N GLY A 217 -34.99 23.18 -4.17
CA GLY A 217 -35.55 22.55 -2.96
C GLY A 217 -35.05 21.15 -2.62
N VAL A 218 -34.21 20.51 -3.43
CA VAL A 218 -33.58 19.24 -3.04
C VAL A 218 -32.35 19.54 -2.17
N VAL A 219 -32.60 19.84 -0.90
CA VAL A 219 -31.56 19.91 0.12
C VAL A 219 -31.06 18.49 0.36
N GLY A 220 -29.79 18.23 0.07
CA GLY A 220 -29.12 16.98 0.45
C GLY A 220 -29.12 16.86 1.97
N HIS A 221 -29.59 15.70 2.45
CA HIS A 221 -29.44 15.26 3.83
C HIS A 221 -28.00 14.91 4.16
#